data_AF-A0A059LAS5-F1
#
_entry.id   AF-A0A059LAS5-F1
#
_cell.length_a   1.000
_cell.length_b   1.000
_cell.length_c   1.000
_cell.angle_alpha   90.00
_cell.angle_beta   90.00
_cell.angle_gamma   90.00
#
_symmetry.space_group_name_H-M   'P 1'
#
loop_
_entity.id
_entity.type
_entity.pdbx_description
1 polymer ?
#
loop_
_entity_poly.entity_id
_entity_poly.type
_entity_poly.pdbx_seq_one_letter_code
_entity_poly.pdbx_strand_id
1 'polypeptide(L)'
;MGRFATMEFVPSWAVASLAWFLGLFTTLALFFVRLDLTPGAPLAPLHSSKGRPIVFFSHGLGGFRSLYSFLCSEIASQGFIVCSVEHTDGTAAAARLPFGK
;
A
#
# COMPACT_ATOMS: atom_id res chain seq x y z
N MET A 1 49.94 12.16 23.83
CA MET A 1 48.94 12.85 24.67
C MET A 1 47.66 13.04 23.84
N GLY A 2 46.85 11.98 23.69
CA GLY A 2 45.66 11.97 22.84
C GLY A 2 44.42 11.72 23.69
N ARG A 3 43.51 12.70 23.74
CA ARG A 3 42.22 12.56 24.41
C ARG A 3 41.32 11.66 23.55
N PHE A 4 41.01 10.48 24.06
CA PHE A 4 39.91 9.67 23.54
C PHE A 4 38.60 10.41 23.80
N ALA A 5 37.93 10.81 22.72
CA ALA A 5 36.62 11.44 22.77
C ALA A 5 35.60 10.43 23.32
N THR A 6 34.89 10.82 24.37
CA THR A 6 33.83 10.04 25.00
C THR A 6 32.67 9.90 24.02
N MET A 7 32.34 8.65 23.65
CA MET A 7 31.10 8.33 22.96
C MET A 7 29.96 8.67 23.92
N GLU A 8 29.30 9.80 23.72
CA GLU A 8 28.27 10.28 24.64
C GLU A 8 27.08 9.32 24.66
N PHE A 9 26.77 8.82 25.85
CA PHE A 9 25.64 7.94 26.11
C PHE A 9 24.35 8.71 25.86
N VAL A 10 23.66 8.42 24.74
CA VAL A 10 22.36 9.04 24.43
C VAL A 10 21.36 8.60 25.50
N PRO A 11 20.77 9.52 26.27
CA PRO A 11 19.87 9.16 27.35
C PRO A 11 18.58 8.56 26.78
N SER A 12 18.02 7.55 27.47
CA SER A 12 16.86 6.79 27.01
C SER A 12 15.62 7.65 26.71
N TRP A 13 15.45 8.77 27.41
CA TRP A 13 14.35 9.71 27.17
C TRP A 13 14.46 10.42 25.81
N ALA A 14 15.67 10.62 25.29
CA ALA A 14 15.88 11.24 23.98
C ALA A 14 15.51 10.26 22.85
N VAL A 15 15.91 8.99 23.01
CA VAL A 15 15.51 7.90 22.11
C VAL A 15 13.99 7.68 22.14
N ALA A 16 13.39 7.68 23.33
CA ALA A 16 11.94 7.55 23.49
C ALA A 16 11.19 8.72 22.86
N SER A 17 11.65 9.96 23.07
CA SER A 17 11.05 11.15 22.45
C SER A 17 11.07 11.06 20.93
N LEU A 18 12.23 10.74 20.34
CA LEU A 18 12.34 10.59 18.88
C LEU A 18 11.42 9.47 18.36
N ALA A 19 11.34 8.34 19.05
CA ALA A 19 10.44 7.26 18.69
C ALA A 19 8.96 7.69 18.73
N TRP A 20 8.54 8.43 19.76
CA TRP A 20 7.18 8.97 19.85
C TRP A 20 6.89 10.04 18.80
N PHE A 21 7.83 10.94 18.51
CA PHE A 21 7.68 11.94 17.45
C PHE A 21 7.56 11.30 16.06
N LEU A 22 8.43 10.34 15.75
CA LEU A 22 8.35 9.57 14.50
C LEU A 22 7.07 8.74 14.44
N GLY A 23 6.66 8.12 15.55
CA GLY A 23 5.42 7.35 15.63
C GLY A 23 4.17 8.21 15.42
N LEU A 24 4.12 9.38 16.05
CA LEU A 24 3.04 10.35 15.87
C LEU A 24 2.98 10.82 14.41
N PHE A 25 4.11 11.21 13.84
CA PHE A 25 4.18 11.64 12.44
C PHE A 25 3.77 10.53 11.47
N THR A 26 4.24 9.29 11.68
CA THR A 26 3.87 8.14 10.86
C THR A 26 2.38 7.84 10.95
N THR A 27 1.82 7.86 12.15
CA THR A 27 0.39 7.59 12.37
C THR A 27 -0.49 8.67 11.74
N LEU A 28 -0.11 9.95 11.89
CA LEU A 28 -0.79 11.06 11.25
C LEU A 28 -0.68 10.98 9.72
N ALA A 29 0.48 10.64 9.18
CA ALA A 29 0.67 10.48 7.74
C ALA A 29 -0.25 9.38 7.17
N LEU A 30 -0.37 8.24 7.85
CA LEU A 30 -1.27 7.16 7.45
C LEU A 30 -2.75 7.54 7.56
N PHE A 31 -3.11 8.49 8.43
CA PHE A 31 -4.49 8.98 8.52
C PHE A 31 -4.92 9.74 7.26
N PHE A 32 -4.01 10.47 6.61
CA PHE A 32 -4.29 11.22 5.39
C PHE A 32 -4.25 10.37 4.11
N VAL A 33 -3.63 9.18 4.14
CA VAL A 33 -3.61 8.26 3.01
C VAL A 33 -4.86 7.38 3.04
N ARG A 34 -6.01 7.98 2.73
CA ARG A 34 -7.27 7.26 2.50
C ARG A 34 -7.54 7.21 1.01
N LEU A 35 -8.00 6.05 0.56
CA LEU A 35 -8.38 5.83 -0.83
C LEU A 35 -9.90 5.72 -0.90
N ASP A 36 -10.53 6.65 -1.60
CA ASP A 36 -11.99 6.70 -1.75
C ASP A 36 -12.45 5.71 -2.84
N LEU A 37 -12.61 4.45 -2.43
CA LEU A 37 -13.16 3.38 -3.24
C LEU A 37 -14.46 2.88 -2.63
N THR A 38 -15.51 2.79 -3.45
CA THR A 38 -16.81 2.25 -3.02
C THR A 38 -16.93 0.79 -3.50
N PRO A 39 -16.90 -0.21 -2.60
CA PRO A 39 -17.06 -1.61 -2.98
C PRO A 39 -18.41 -1.85 -3.66
N GLY A 40 -18.41 -2.55 -4.80
CA GLY A 40 -19.63 -2.89 -5.52
C GLY A 40 -20.35 -1.70 -6.17
N ALA A 41 -19.67 -0.56 -6.34
CA ALA A 41 -20.23 0.56 -7.08
C ALA A 41 -20.59 0.15 -8.52
N PRO A 42 -21.68 0.72 -9.08
CA PRO A 42 -22.04 0.47 -10.47
C PRO A 42 -20.92 0.96 -11.39
N LEU A 43 -20.73 0.25 -12.51
CA LEU A 43 -19.79 0.69 -13.54
C LEU A 43 -20.25 2.03 -14.12
N ALA A 44 -19.32 2.99 -14.24
CA ALA A 44 -19.60 4.28 -14.88
C ALA A 44 -20.20 4.08 -16.29
N PRO A 45 -21.03 4.99 -16.82
CA PRO A 45 -21.57 4.86 -18.17
C PRO A 45 -20.48 4.68 -19.24
N LEU A 46 -20.75 3.88 -20.27
CA LEU A 46 -19.87 3.77 -21.43
C LEU A 46 -20.13 4.93 -22.38
N HIS A 47 -19.12 5.76 -22.62
CA HIS A 47 -19.21 6.88 -23.57
C HIS A 47 -18.84 6.48 -25.02
N SER A 48 -18.34 5.25 -25.23
CA SER A 48 -17.87 4.75 -26.52
C SER A 48 -18.39 3.34 -26.79
N SER A 49 -18.66 3.02 -28.06
CA SER A 49 -19.08 1.70 -28.52
C SER A 49 -17.98 0.63 -28.42
N LYS A 50 -16.72 1.04 -28.24
CA LYS A 50 -15.55 0.13 -28.23
C LYS A 50 -15.27 -0.54 -26.87
N GLY A 51 -16.09 -0.31 -25.85
CA GLY A 51 -15.88 -0.85 -24.50
C GLY A 51 -14.76 -0.14 -23.73
N ARG A 52 -14.32 -0.73 -22.61
CA ARG A 52 -13.20 -0.23 -21.78
C ARG A 52 -11.94 -1.10 -21.98
N PRO A 53 -10.74 -0.49 -22.09
CA PRO A 53 -9.50 -1.25 -22.07
C PRO A 53 -9.30 -1.96 -20.72
N ILE A 54 -8.69 -3.14 -20.74
CA ILE A 54 -8.45 -3.98 -19.57
C ILE A 54 -6.95 -4.04 -19.27
N VAL A 55 -6.59 -3.90 -17.99
CA VAL A 55 -5.22 -4.05 -17.48
C VAL A 55 -5.19 -5.18 -16.47
N PHE A 56 -4.34 -6.17 -16.69
CA PHE A 56 -4.01 -7.17 -15.67
C PHE A 56 -2.80 -6.69 -14.88
N PHE A 57 -2.97 -6.59 -13.56
CA PHE A 57 -1.92 -6.17 -12.65
C PHE A 57 -1.42 -7.35 -11.82
N SER A 58 -0.10 -7.54 -11.81
CA SER A 58 0.60 -8.55 -11.00
C SER A 58 1.35 -7.86 -9.89
N HIS A 59 1.20 -8.33 -8.66
CA HIS A 59 2.00 -7.86 -7.54
C HIS A 59 3.43 -8.43 -7.58
N GLY A 60 4.35 -7.79 -6.86
CA GLY A 60 5.70 -8.31 -6.60
C GLY A 60 5.74 -9.32 -5.45
N LEU A 61 6.94 -9.82 -5.12
CA LEU A 61 7.16 -10.71 -3.99
C LEU A 61 6.73 -10.03 -2.66
N GLY A 62 6.00 -10.76 -1.82
CA GLY A 62 5.39 -10.24 -0.60
C GLY A 62 4.16 -9.34 -0.84
N GLY A 63 3.74 -9.17 -2.10
CA GLY A 63 2.55 -8.40 -2.46
C GLY A 63 1.25 -9.20 -2.28
N PHE A 64 0.13 -8.54 -2.53
CA PHE A 64 -1.21 -9.12 -2.62
C PHE A 64 -2.14 -8.14 -3.36
N ARG A 65 -3.33 -8.59 -3.77
CA ARG A 65 -4.22 -7.90 -4.72
C ARG A 65 -4.62 -6.47 -4.33
N SER A 66 -4.63 -6.15 -3.04
CA SER A 66 -4.99 -4.81 -2.54
C SER A 66 -3.79 -3.94 -2.14
N LEU A 67 -2.55 -4.46 -2.19
CA LEU A 67 -1.36 -3.70 -1.80
C LEU A 67 -1.13 -2.47 -2.70
N TYR A 68 -1.44 -2.58 -3.99
CA TYR A 68 -1.30 -1.51 -4.99
C TYR A 68 -2.63 -0.84 -5.34
N SER A 69 -3.60 -0.80 -4.40
CA SER A 69 -4.93 -0.24 -4.68
C SER A 69 -4.89 1.22 -5.14
N PHE A 70 -3.96 2.03 -4.62
CA PHE A 70 -3.77 3.41 -5.06
C PHE A 70 -3.45 3.48 -6.57
N LEU A 71 -2.42 2.75 -7.01
CA LEU A 71 -2.03 2.69 -8.42
C LEU A 71 -3.16 2.12 -9.30
N CYS A 72 -3.80 1.04 -8.86
CA CYS A 72 -4.92 0.44 -9.60
C CYS A 72 -6.10 1.41 -9.75
N SER A 73 -6.35 2.24 -8.73
CA SER A 73 -7.42 3.25 -8.75
C SER A 73 -7.09 4.40 -9.69
N GLU A 74 -5.83 4.85 -9.70
CA GLU A 74 -5.36 5.87 -10.64
C GLU A 74 -5.50 5.38 -12.10
N ILE A 75 -5.14 4.12 -12.37
CA ILE A 75 -5.33 3.56 -13.72
C ILE A 75 -6.84 3.46 -14.06
N ALA A 76 -7.67 3.04 -13.10
CA ALA A 76 -9.12 2.97 -13.29
C ALA A 76 -9.77 4.35 -13.53
N SER A 77 -9.26 5.40 -12.90
CA SER A 77 -9.76 6.78 -13.07
C SER A 77 -9.57 7.30 -14.50
N GLN A 78 -8.59 6.76 -15.23
CA GLN A 78 -8.35 7.04 -16.65
C GLN A 78 -9.30 6.28 -17.60
N GLY A 79 -10.26 5.50 -17.07
CA GLY A 79 -11.26 4.78 -17.86
C GLY A 79 -10.93 3.32 -18.15
N PHE A 80 -9.92 2.74 -17.49
CA PHE A 80 -9.56 1.34 -17.62
C PHE A 80 -10.34 0.45 -16.64
N ILE A 81 -10.48 -0.83 -16.98
CA ILE A 81 -10.82 -1.89 -16.04
C ILE A 81 -9.51 -2.51 -15.56
N VAL A 82 -9.26 -2.51 -14.25
CA VAL A 82 -8.03 -3.08 -13.68
C VAL A 82 -8.36 -4.36 -12.93
N CYS A 83 -7.76 -5.46 -13.38
CA CYS A 83 -7.84 -6.77 -12.75
C CYS A 83 -6.54 -7.02 -11.96
N SER A 84 -6.57 -6.73 -10.65
CA SER A 84 -5.46 -7.04 -9.74
C SER A 84 -5.52 -8.52 -9.34
N VAL A 85 -4.54 -9.30 -9.80
CA VAL A 85 -4.50 -10.75 -9.62
C VAL A 85 -3.85 -11.09 -8.28
N GLU A 86 -4.44 -12.05 -7.57
CA GLU A 86 -3.83 -12.67 -6.38
C GLU A 86 -3.09 -13.94 -6.79
N HIS A 87 -1.77 -13.98 -6.60
CA HIS A 87 -0.99 -15.19 -6.84
C HIS A 87 -1.09 -16.16 -5.66
N THR A 88 -1.13 -17.46 -5.96
CA THR A 88 -1.22 -18.55 -4.95
C THR A 88 -0.01 -19.48 -4.97
N ASP A 89 1.08 -19.00 -5.56
CA ASP A 89 2.35 -19.71 -5.76
C ASP A 89 3.34 -19.55 -4.58
N GLY A 90 2.89 -18.96 -3.46
CA GLY A 90 3.71 -18.67 -2.29
C GLY A 90 4.45 -17.33 -2.35
N THR A 91 4.29 -16.55 -3.42
CA THR A 91 4.89 -15.21 -3.52
C THR A 91 4.09 -14.13 -2.78
N ALA A 92 2.79 -14.37 -2.52
CA ALA A 92 1.93 -13.41 -1.85
C ALA A 92 2.09 -13.46 -0.33
N ALA A 93 2.11 -12.30 0.33
CA ALA A 93 2.12 -12.24 1.80
C ALA A 93 0.76 -12.62 2.42
N ALA A 94 -0.32 -12.44 1.66
CA ALA A 94 -1.66 -12.89 2.01
C ALA A 94 -2.41 -13.26 0.72
N ALA A 95 -3.12 -14.39 0.72
CA ALA A 95 -3.95 -14.80 -0.40
C ALA A 95 -5.29 -15.35 0.09
N ARG A 96 -6.38 -15.07 -0.63
CA ARG A 96 -7.68 -15.67 -0.33
C ARG A 96 -7.90 -16.91 -1.19
N LEU A 97 -7.79 -18.09 -0.58
CA LEU A 97 -8.03 -19.36 -1.26
C LEU A 97 -9.54 -19.67 -1.34
N PRO A 98 -9.99 -20.44 -2.36
CA PRO A 98 -11.40 -20.82 -2.55
C PRO A 98 -12.04 -21.55 -1.35
N PHE A 99 -11.22 -22.14 -0.47
CA PHE A 99 -11.67 -22.95 0.68
C PHE A 99 -11.34 -22.35 2.05
N GLY A 100 -10.92 -21.08 2.11
CA GLY A 100 -10.70 -20.37 3.38
C GLY A 100 -9.64 -20.97 4.32
N LYS A 101 -8.70 -21.76 3.77
CA LYS A 101 -7.51 -22.24 4.48
C LYS A 101 -6.38 -21.23 4.35
#